data_AF-A0AAV9MSK1-F1
#
_entry.id   AF-A0AAV9MSK1-F1
#
_cell.length_a   1.000
_cell.length_b   1.000
_cell.length_c   1.000
_cell.angle_alpha   90.00
_cell.angle_beta   90.00
_cell.angle_gamma   90.00
#
_symmetry.space_group_name_H-M   'P 1'
#
loop_
_entity.id
_entity.type
_entity.pdbx_description
1 polymer ?
#
loop_
_entity_poly.entity_id
_entity_poly.type
_entity_poly.pdbx_seq_one_letter_code
_entity_poly.pdbx_strand_id
1 'polypeptide(L)'
;MTRVENSTLVQTTQASNRIPVTNTVDFSHAFYLHSSDHPGMNLVSTAFDGRSYGGWRRSIMIALSAKNKLRFIDGSLIVPTDGNLQKAWSRCNDMVLSWL
;
A
#
# COMPACT_ATOMS: atom_id res chain seq x y z
N MET A 1 18.54 66.49 19.49
CA MET A 1 17.28 65.90 19.02
C MET A 1 17.58 64.47 18.57
N THR A 2 17.10 63.47 19.34
CA THR A 2 16.60 62.13 18.93
C THR A 2 17.25 61.38 17.76
N ARG A 3 17.49 60.07 17.77
CA ARG A 3 17.28 58.94 18.71
C ARG A 3 17.96 57.74 18.00
N VAL A 4 18.67 56.95 18.77
CA VAL A 4 19.20 55.60 18.45
C VAL A 4 18.09 54.63 18.06
N GLU A 5 18.35 53.70 17.14
CA GLU A 5 18.34 52.24 17.40
C GLU A 5 18.50 51.40 16.13
N ASN A 6 19.51 50.52 16.16
CA ASN A 6 19.57 49.28 15.39
C ASN A 6 18.29 48.47 15.63
N SER A 7 17.72 47.86 14.58
CA SER A 7 16.68 46.85 14.72
C SER A 7 17.07 45.56 14.01
N THR A 8 17.18 44.53 14.83
CA THR A 8 17.54 43.15 14.54
C THR A 8 16.35 42.38 13.95
N LEU A 9 16.66 41.55 12.95
CA LEU A 9 16.02 40.27 12.55
C LEU A 9 14.49 40.09 12.68
N VAL A 10 13.85 39.80 11.54
CA VAL A 10 12.85 38.72 11.47
C VAL A 10 13.00 37.97 10.16
N GLN A 11 13.56 36.76 10.26
CA GLN A 11 13.41 35.71 9.25
C GLN A 11 11.91 35.41 9.13
N THR A 12 11.34 35.59 7.94
CA THR A 12 9.99 35.09 7.66
C THR A 12 10.05 33.57 7.64
N THR A 13 9.66 32.98 8.76
CA THR A 13 9.26 31.58 8.87
C THR A 13 8.12 31.34 7.88
N GLN A 14 8.43 30.81 6.69
CA GLN A 14 7.39 30.18 5.88
C GLN A 14 6.97 28.92 6.64
N ALA A 15 5.82 28.99 7.29
CA ALA A 15 5.16 27.84 7.86
C ALA A 15 4.96 26.82 6.74
N SER A 16 5.84 25.83 6.68
CA SER A 16 5.57 24.61 5.94
C SER A 16 4.37 23.99 6.64
N ASN A 17 3.19 24.14 6.03
CA ASN A 17 2.00 23.36 6.36
C ASN A 17 2.33 21.89 6.13
N ARG A 18 3.08 21.30 7.07
CA ARG A 18 3.18 19.86 7.21
C ARG A 18 1.85 19.44 7.81
N ILE A 19 0.88 19.20 6.91
CA ILE A 19 -0.18 18.25 7.22
C ILE A 19 0.57 17.02 7.76
N PRO A 20 0.29 16.57 8.99
CA PRO A 20 0.88 15.33 9.45
C PRO A 20 0.42 14.28 8.45
N VAL A 21 1.35 13.78 7.63
CA VAL A 21 1.09 12.61 6.79
C VAL A 21 0.89 11.48 7.79
N THR A 22 -0.34 11.31 8.22
CA THR A 22 -0.74 10.11 8.93
C THR A 22 -0.53 9.01 7.90
N ASN A 23 0.44 8.12 8.16
CA ASN A 23 0.69 6.91 7.37
C ASN A 23 -0.47 5.91 7.58
N THR A 24 -1.70 6.37 7.45
CA THR A 24 -2.93 5.61 7.57
C THR A 24 -3.20 4.99 6.22
N VAL A 25 -2.89 3.69 6.12
CA VAL A 25 -3.25 2.86 4.98
C VAL A 25 -4.78 2.78 4.94
N ASP A 26 -5.40 3.58 4.07
CA ASP A 26 -6.84 3.56 3.83
C ASP A 26 -7.29 2.19 3.24
N PHE A 27 -8.57 1.86 3.37
CA PHE A 27 -9.18 0.64 2.86
C PHE A 27 -8.99 0.46 1.34
N SER A 28 -8.87 1.56 0.60
CA SER A 28 -8.59 1.54 -0.85
C SER A 28 -7.12 1.29 -1.20
N HIS A 29 -6.22 1.37 -0.22
CA HIS A 29 -4.79 1.28 -0.44
C HIS A 29 -4.37 -0.15 -0.75
N ALA A 30 -3.45 -0.33 -1.71
CA ALA A 30 -2.93 -1.64 -2.10
C ALA A 30 -2.31 -2.45 -0.95
N PHE A 31 -1.87 -1.81 0.15
CA PHE A 31 -1.21 -2.47 1.29
C PHE A 31 -2.17 -2.72 2.46
N TYR A 32 -3.45 -2.42 2.27
CA TYR A 32 -4.48 -2.70 3.25
C TYR A 32 -4.81 -4.19 3.26
N LEU A 33 -4.90 -4.79 4.45
CA LEU A 33 -5.42 -6.14 4.63
C LEU A 33 -6.74 -6.05 5.37
N HIS A 34 -7.78 -6.69 4.84
CA HIS A 34 -9.05 -6.76 5.51
C HIS A 34 -8.93 -7.69 6.73
N SER A 35 -9.73 -7.45 7.79
CA SER A 35 -9.68 -8.26 9.01
C SER A 35 -10.03 -9.73 8.79
N SER A 36 -10.78 -10.03 7.73
CA SER A 36 -11.10 -11.40 7.31
C SER A 36 -10.02 -12.05 6.44
N ASP A 37 -8.93 -11.35 6.11
CA ASP A 37 -7.92 -11.89 5.22
C ASP A 37 -6.93 -12.74 6.01
N HIS A 38 -6.74 -13.97 5.55
CA HIS A 38 -5.89 -14.94 6.22
C HIS A 38 -5.30 -15.95 5.22
N PRO A 39 -4.16 -16.58 5.54
CA PRO A 39 -3.45 -17.46 4.61
C PRO A 39 -4.25 -18.67 4.10
N GLY A 40 -5.17 -19.19 4.92
CA GLY A 40 -6.02 -20.34 4.53
C GLY A 40 -7.24 -19.99 3.67
N MET A 41 -7.36 -18.76 3.15
CA MET A 41 -8.48 -18.35 2.32
C MET A 41 -8.35 -18.90 0.90
N ASN A 42 -9.39 -19.58 0.40
CA ASN A 42 -9.48 -19.95 -1.01
C ASN A 42 -10.00 -18.77 -1.84
N LEU A 43 -9.15 -18.20 -2.71
CA LEU A 43 -9.56 -17.14 -3.64
C LEU A 43 -10.46 -17.64 -4.77
N VAL A 44 -10.30 -18.90 -5.14
CA VAL A 44 -11.06 -19.56 -6.19
C VAL A 44 -11.51 -20.92 -5.67
N SER A 45 -12.74 -21.34 -5.97
CA SER A 45 -13.25 -22.64 -5.53
C SER A 45 -12.56 -23.83 -6.22
N THR A 46 -11.93 -23.57 -7.37
CA THR A 46 -11.28 -24.58 -8.19
C THR A 46 -9.78 -24.54 -7.95
N ALA A 47 -9.27 -25.55 -7.26
CA ALA A 47 -7.83 -25.83 -7.23
C ALA A 47 -7.33 -26.11 -8.66
N PHE A 48 -6.11 -25.70 -8.96
CA PHE A 48 -5.52 -25.96 -10.27
C PHE A 48 -5.25 -27.47 -10.42
N ASP A 49 -5.94 -28.11 -11.35
CA ASP A 49 -5.83 -29.55 -11.62
C ASP A 49 -4.86 -29.87 -12.77
N GLY A 50 -4.09 -28.88 -13.21
CA GLY A 50 -3.21 -28.98 -14.38
C GLY A 50 -3.90 -28.74 -15.72
N ARG A 51 -5.23 -28.57 -15.74
CA ARG A 51 -6.00 -28.31 -16.97
C ARG A 51 -6.52 -26.87 -16.98
N SER A 52 -6.86 -26.37 -18.16
CA SER A 52 -7.54 -25.07 -18.32
C SER A 52 -6.84 -23.89 -17.60
N TYR A 53 -5.50 -23.82 -17.70
CA TYR A 53 -4.70 -22.75 -17.09
C TYR A 53 -5.25 -21.35 -17.38
N GLY A 54 -5.73 -21.11 -18.61
CA GLY A 54 -6.34 -19.81 -18.98
C GLY A 54 -7.56 -19.45 -18.13
N GLY A 55 -8.43 -20.42 -17.84
CA GLY A 55 -9.61 -20.24 -16.99
C GLY A 55 -9.23 -20.01 -15.54
N TRP A 56 -8.36 -20.89 -14.99
CA TRP A 56 -7.87 -20.76 -13.62
C TRP A 56 -7.13 -19.42 -13.39
N ARG A 57 -6.21 -19.06 -14.29
CA ARG A 57 -5.49 -17.78 -14.25
C ARG A 57 -6.46 -16.60 -14.28
N ARG A 58 -7.49 -16.65 -15.15
CA ARG A 58 -8.49 -15.57 -15.23
C ARG A 58 -9.26 -15.42 -13.93
N SER A 59 -9.64 -16.53 -13.29
CA SER A 59 -10.33 -16.50 -12.00
C SER A 59 -9.44 -15.96 -10.87
N ILE A 60 -8.17 -16.36 -10.79
CA ILE A 60 -7.18 -15.80 -9.85
C ILE A 60 -7.03 -14.28 -10.05
N MET A 61 -6.88 -13.81 -11.29
CA MET A 61 -6.76 -12.38 -11.58
C MET A 61 -8.00 -11.59 -11.12
N ILE A 62 -9.21 -12.12 -11.36
CA ILE A 62 -10.46 -11.48 -10.92
C ILE A 62 -10.54 -11.42 -9.40
N ALA A 63 -10.24 -12.53 -8.71
CA ALA A 63 -10.27 -12.58 -7.25
C ALA A 63 -9.27 -11.61 -6.60
N LEU A 64 -8.03 -11.57 -7.11
CA LEU A 64 -7.02 -10.62 -6.64
C LEU A 64 -7.40 -9.17 -6.95
N SER A 65 -8.01 -8.91 -8.11
CA SER A 65 -8.49 -7.57 -8.48
C SER A 65 -9.59 -7.08 -7.51
N ALA A 66 -10.54 -7.95 -7.15
CA ALA A 66 -11.59 -7.60 -6.19
C ALA A 66 -11.04 -7.23 -4.79
N LYS A 67 -9.84 -7.72 -4.46
CA LYS A 67 -9.14 -7.42 -3.21
C LYS A 67 -8.09 -6.31 -3.33
N ASN A 68 -7.99 -5.63 -4.48
CA ASN A 68 -6.93 -4.65 -4.77
C ASN A 68 -5.49 -5.22 -4.67
N LYS A 69 -5.33 -6.52 -4.94
CA LYS A 69 -4.04 -7.24 -4.87
C LYS A 69 -3.46 -7.65 -6.22
N LEU A 70 -4.14 -7.37 -7.33
CA LEU A 70 -3.67 -7.72 -8.67
C LEU A 70 -2.25 -7.17 -8.94
N ARG A 71 -1.96 -5.98 -8.41
CA ARG A 71 -0.67 -5.32 -8.62
C ARG A 71 0.54 -6.01 -7.98
N PHE A 72 0.31 -6.94 -7.05
CA PHE A 72 1.37 -7.78 -6.49
C PHE A 72 1.87 -8.84 -7.46
N ILE A 73 1.00 -9.31 -8.37
CA ILE A 73 1.35 -10.39 -9.32
C ILE A 73 1.74 -9.87 -10.70
N ASP A 74 1.24 -8.70 -11.10
CA ASP A 74 1.56 -8.09 -12.40
C ASP A 74 2.89 -7.30 -12.38
N GLY A 75 3.51 -7.12 -11.21
CA GLY A 75 4.77 -6.41 -11.03
C GLY A 75 4.67 -4.89 -11.17
N SER A 76 3.48 -4.33 -11.35
CA SER A 76 3.27 -2.88 -11.45
C SER A 76 3.41 -2.15 -10.11
N LEU A 77 3.44 -2.89 -9.00
CA LEU A 77 3.56 -2.34 -7.65
C LEU A 77 5.02 -2.20 -7.23
N ILE A 78 5.47 -0.97 -7.04
CA ILE A 78 6.83 -0.67 -6.58
C ILE A 78 6.94 -0.97 -5.07
N VAL A 79 8.05 -1.59 -4.68
CA VAL A 79 8.39 -1.81 -3.27
C VAL A 79 8.64 -0.45 -2.59
N PRO A 80 7.93 -0.11 -1.51
CA PRO A 80 8.12 1.16 -0.81
C PRO A 80 9.50 1.27 -0.17
N THR A 81 10.06 2.49 -0.16
CA THR A 81 11.27 2.84 0.59
C THR A 81 10.98 3.24 2.04
N ASP A 82 9.75 3.68 2.34
CA ASP A 82 9.31 3.96 3.70
C ASP A 82 9.21 2.66 4.51
N GLY A 83 9.87 2.60 5.67
CA GLY A 83 9.97 1.38 6.46
C GLY A 83 8.64 0.85 7.01
N ASN A 84 7.65 1.72 7.24
CA ASN A 84 6.33 1.28 7.69
C ASN A 84 5.51 0.73 6.52
N LEU A 85 5.54 1.40 5.37
CA LEU A 85 4.91 0.92 4.15
C LEU A 85 5.57 -0.35 3.63
N GLN A 86 6.88 -0.51 3.79
CA GLN A 86 7.60 -1.73 3.42
C GLN A 86 7.10 -2.93 4.24
N LYS A 87 6.92 -2.79 5.55
CA LYS A 87 6.32 -3.85 6.39
C LYS A 87 4.89 -4.18 5.99
N ALA A 88 4.09 -3.18 5.60
CA ALA A 88 2.72 -3.40 5.10
C ALA A 88 2.73 -4.12 3.75
N TRP A 89 3.63 -3.73 2.85
CA TRP A 89 3.85 -4.37 1.57
C TRP A 89 4.27 -5.83 1.75
N SER A 90 5.25 -6.13 2.60
CA SER A 90 5.72 -7.50 2.86
C SER A 90 4.59 -8.39 3.36
N ARG A 91 3.81 -7.94 4.35
CA ARG A 91 2.65 -8.70 4.85
C ARG A 91 1.62 -8.99 3.76
N CYS A 92 1.35 -8.03 2.89
CA CYS A 92 0.44 -8.24 1.75
C CYS A 92 1.02 -9.21 0.73
N ASN A 93 2.31 -9.11 0.45
CA ASN A 93 3.00 -10.01 -0.46
C ASN A 93 2.96 -11.45 0.05
N ASP A 94 3.29 -11.68 1.32
CA ASP A 94 3.24 -13.01 1.95
C ASP A 94 1.82 -13.59 1.90
N MET A 95 0.80 -12.74 2.09
CA MET A 95 -0.59 -13.15 1.99
C MET A 95 -1.00 -13.51 0.56
N VAL A 96 -0.61 -12.73 -0.43
CA VAL A 96 -0.86 -13.06 -1.84
C VAL A 96 -0.17 -14.36 -2.22
N LEU A 97 1.07 -14.59 -1.76
CA LEU A 97 1.80 -15.84 -1.99
C LEU A 97 1.10 -17.04 -1.34
N SER A 98 0.48 -16.88 -0.18
CA SER A 98 -0.26 -17.97 0.47
C SER A 98 -1.57 -18.37 -0.23
N TRP A 99 -2.10 -17.49 -1.10
CA TRP A 99 -3.33 -17.72 -1.83
C TRP A 99 -3.16 -18.34 -3.22
N LEU A 100 -1.91 -18.38 -3.71
CA LEU A 100 -1.54 -18.92 -5.02
C LEU A 100 -1.06 -20.37 -4.87
#